data_AF-A0AAE5V6S5-F1
#
_entry.id   AF-A0AAE5V6S5-F1
#
_cell.length_a   1.000
_cell.length_b   1.000
_cell.length_c   1.000
_cell.angle_alpha   90.00
_cell.angle_beta   90.00
_cell.angle_gamma   90.00
#
_symmetry.space_group_name_H-M   'P 1'
#
loop_
_entity.id
_entity.type
_entity.pdbx_description
1 polymer ?
#
loop_
_entity_poly.entity_id
_entity_poly.type
_entity_poly.pdbx_seq_one_letter_code
_entity_poly.pdbx_strand_id
1 'polypeptide(L)'
;MLRKLLLLTFIVFLGIGFFKYADAHVTLNPNESEPESYDKYDVRVPVEQNDHTVKVELDVPKGLNVESVKPVEGFKHHFLKIKKGTLLK
;
A
#
# COMPACT_ATOMS: atom_id res chain seq x y z
N MET A 1 34.91 -32.08 17.31
CA MET A 1 34.65 -30.68 16.94
C MET A 1 33.56 -30.55 15.87
N LEU A 2 33.50 -31.47 14.89
CA LEU A 2 32.48 -31.50 13.83
C LEU A 2 31.01 -31.49 14.33
N ARG A 3 30.70 -32.22 15.41
CA ARG A 3 29.36 -32.25 16.00
C ARG A 3 28.91 -30.91 16.61
N LYS A 4 29.85 -30.11 17.13
CA LYS A 4 29.58 -28.74 17.63
C LYS A 4 29.40 -27.76 16.47
N LEU A 5 30.15 -27.95 15.38
CA LEU A 5 30.04 -27.15 14.17
C LEU A 5 28.68 -27.37 13.46
N LEU A 6 28.23 -28.62 13.33
CA LEU A 6 26.92 -28.99 12.79
C LEU A 6 25.75 -28.40 13.60
N LEU A 7 25.88 -28.41 14.93
CA LEU A 7 24.89 -27.81 15.83
C LEU A 7 24.83 -26.29 15.68
N LEU A 8 25.99 -25.64 15.55
CA LEU A 8 26.07 -24.19 15.34
C LEU A 8 25.46 -23.77 14.00
N THR A 9 25.75 -24.51 12.92
CA THR A 9 25.15 -24.26 11.60
C THR A 9 23.64 -24.46 11.59
N PHE A 10 23.13 -25.46 12.34
CA PHE A 10 21.70 -25.70 12.45
C PHE A 10 20.98 -24.56 13.19
N ILE A 11 21.59 -24.03 14.26
CA ILE A 11 21.06 -22.87 15.01
C ILE A 11 21.03 -21.62 14.13
N VAL A 12 22.10 -21.36 13.37
CA VAL A 12 22.16 -20.21 12.45
C VAL A 12 21.13 -20.34 11.33
N PHE A 13 20.98 -21.52 10.74
CA PHE A 13 19.97 -21.77 9.72
C PHE A 13 18.54 -21.56 10.24
N LEU A 14 18.25 -21.99 11.47
CA LEU A 14 16.95 -21.76 12.11
C LEU A 14 16.71 -20.27 12.40
N GLY A 15 17.75 -19.52 12.77
CA GLY A 15 17.64 -18.08 13.10
C GLY A 15 17.35 -17.19 11.89
N ILE A 16 17.78 -17.59 10.68
CA ILE A 16 17.61 -16.80 9.45
C ILE A 16 16.22 -17.06 8.81
N GLY A 17 15.54 -18.16 9.15
CA GLY A 17 14.27 -18.55 8.51
C GLY A 17 13.04 -17.72 8.89
N PHE A 18 13.13 -16.82 9.88
CA PHE A 18 11.98 -16.10 10.43
C PHE A 18 11.86 -14.63 10.02
N PHE A 19 12.58 -14.18 8.99
CA PHE A 19 12.38 -12.82 8.48
C PHE A 19 11.02 -12.73 7.78
N LYS A 20 10.04 -12.14 8.46
CA LYS A 20 8.77 -11.76 7.85
C LYS A 20 9.04 -10.58 6.91
N TYR A 21 8.88 -10.78 5.61
CA TYR A 21 8.86 -9.69 4.65
C TYR A 21 7.55 -8.90 4.86
N ALA A 22 7.64 -7.73 5.47
CA ALA A 22 6.52 -6.82 5.57
C ALA A 22 6.39 -6.07 4.24
N ASP A 23 5.41 -6.46 3.42
CA ASP A 23 5.04 -5.70 2.23
C ASP A 23 4.21 -4.47 2.66
N ALA A 24 4.89 -3.33 2.79
CA ALA A 24 4.33 -2.08 3.31
C ALA A 24 4.01 -1.06 2.22
N HIS A 25 4.21 -1.41 0.94
CA HIS A 25 3.95 -0.48 -0.13
C HIS A 25 2.45 -0.38 -0.43
N VAL A 26 1.98 0.84 -0.66
CA VAL A 26 0.65 1.09 -1.22
C VAL A 26 0.64 0.57 -2.65
N THR A 27 -0.42 -0.15 -3.03
CA THR A 27 -0.57 -0.67 -4.40
C THR A 27 -1.85 -0.16 -5.05
N LEU A 28 -1.80 -0.08 -6.39
CA LEU A 28 -2.94 0.26 -7.25
C LEU A 28 -3.25 -0.93 -8.15
N ASN A 29 -4.54 -1.21 -8.33
CA ASN A 29 -5.01 -2.19 -9.30
C ASN A 29 -6.19 -1.60 -10.11
N PRO A 30 -6.07 -1.39 -11.43
CA PRO A 30 -4.87 -1.65 -12.23
C PRO A 30 -3.71 -0.71 -11.85
N ASN A 31 -2.49 -1.04 -12.25
CA ASN A 31 -1.32 -0.18 -12.07
C ASN A 31 -1.06 0.75 -13.26
N GLU A 32 -1.83 0.59 -14.35
CA GLU A 32 -1.79 1.40 -15.56
C GLU A 32 -3.20 1.52 -16.16
N SER A 33 -3.41 2.55 -16.98
CA SER A 33 -4.66 2.77 -17.73
C SER A 33 -4.37 2.82 -19.23
N GLU A 34 -5.34 2.41 -20.02
CA GLU A 34 -5.36 2.73 -21.44
C GLU A 34 -5.65 4.23 -21.66
N PRO A 35 -5.15 4.85 -22.74
CA PRO A 35 -5.48 6.24 -23.04
C PRO A 35 -6.98 6.46 -23.21
N GLU A 36 -7.50 7.58 -22.68
CA GLU A 36 -8.92 7.96 -22.77
C GLU A 36 -9.91 6.96 -22.13
N SER A 37 -9.43 6.06 -21.28
CA SER A 37 -10.28 5.09 -20.57
C SER A 37 -10.97 5.70 -19.34
N TYR A 38 -12.02 5.01 -18.90
CA TYR A 38 -12.62 5.20 -17.59
C TYR A 38 -12.38 3.94 -16.77
N ASP A 39 -11.52 4.03 -15.77
CA ASP A 39 -11.08 2.87 -14.98
C ASP A 39 -11.43 2.99 -13.50
N LYS A 40 -11.72 1.83 -12.90
CA LYS A 40 -11.90 1.70 -11.45
C LYS A 40 -10.58 1.24 -10.84
N TYR A 41 -10.02 2.08 -9.98
CA TYR A 41 -8.78 1.79 -9.26
C TYR A 41 -9.05 1.32 -7.83
N ASP A 42 -8.56 0.12 -7.50
CA ASP A 42 -8.51 -0.39 -6.14
C ASP A 42 -7.18 0.04 -5.48
N VAL A 43 -7.26 0.90 -4.47
CA VAL A 43 -6.10 1.37 -3.69
C VAL A 43 -5.97 0.51 -2.44
N ARG A 44 -4.87 -0.23 -2.32
CA ARG A 44 -4.58 -1.05 -1.13
C ARG A 44 -3.54 -0.35 -0.27
N VAL A 45 -3.94 -0.01 0.96
CA VAL A 45 -3.05 0.58 1.98
C VAL A 45 -2.85 -0.45 3.09
N PRO A 46 -1.66 -1.05 3.23
CA PRO A 46 -1.36 -1.94 4.35
C PRO A 46 -1.26 -1.15 5.66
N VAL A 47 -1.67 -1.77 6.77
CA VAL A 47 -1.45 -1.22 8.11
C VAL A 47 -0.06 -1.64 8.59
N GLU A 48 0.77 -0.68 8.95
CA GLU A 48 2.11 -0.97 9.48
C GLU A 48 2.04 -1.27 10.98
N GLN A 49 2.29 -2.54 11.32
CA GLN A 49 2.37 -3.02 12.70
C GLN A 49 1.11 -2.70 13.52
N ASN A 50 1.24 -1.90 14.58
CA ASN A 50 0.18 -1.61 15.55
C ASN A 50 -0.48 -0.24 15.33
N ASP A 51 0.02 0.57 14.40
CA ASP A 51 -0.47 1.92 14.15
C ASP A 51 -1.43 1.90 12.96
N HIS A 52 -2.74 1.98 13.26
CA HIS A 52 -3.78 1.92 12.24
C HIS A 52 -3.82 3.17 11.36
N THR A 53 -4.08 2.98 10.07
CA THR A 53 -4.29 4.07 9.12
C THR A 53 -5.51 4.91 9.51
N VAL A 54 -5.28 6.19 9.81
CA VAL A 54 -6.34 7.15 10.17
C VAL A 54 -6.77 8.03 9.00
N LYS A 55 -5.95 8.11 7.94
CA LYS A 55 -6.17 8.99 6.79
C LYS A 55 -5.39 8.50 5.57
N VAL A 56 -5.97 8.66 4.39
CA VAL A 56 -5.34 8.39 3.09
C VAL A 56 -5.54 9.63 2.22
N GLU A 57 -4.46 10.13 1.61
CA GLU A 57 -4.53 11.18 0.59
C GLU A 57 -4.07 10.61 -0.75
N LEU A 58 -4.84 10.86 -1.81
CA LEU A 58 -4.51 10.45 -3.16
C LEU A 58 -4.36 11.67 -4.06
N ASP A 59 -3.16 11.84 -4.60
CA ASP A 59 -2.83 12.89 -5.55
C ASP A 59 -3.19 12.42 -6.96
N VAL A 60 -4.16 13.10 -7.58
CA VAL A 60 -4.60 12.75 -8.93
C VAL A 60 -3.89 13.64 -9.96
N PRO A 61 -3.23 13.04 -10.98
CA PRO A 61 -2.55 13.80 -12.03
C PRO A 61 -3.45 14.81 -12.74
N LYS A 62 -2.84 15.88 -13.25
CA LYS A 62 -3.56 16.88 -14.05
C LYS A 62 -4.16 16.25 -15.31
N GLY A 63 -5.36 16.70 -15.66
CA GLY A 63 -6.09 16.21 -16.83
C GLY A 63 -6.98 15.00 -16.53
N LEU A 64 -6.82 14.37 -15.36
CA LEU A 64 -7.70 13.29 -14.90
C LEU A 64 -8.77 13.83 -13.95
N ASN A 65 -9.95 13.24 -14.01
CA ASN A 65 -11.07 13.53 -13.12
C ASN A 65 -11.38 12.31 -12.27
N VAL A 66 -11.76 12.55 -11.01
CA VAL A 66 -12.31 11.50 -10.14
C VAL A 66 -13.82 11.66 -10.14
N GLU A 67 -14.51 10.63 -10.63
CA GLU A 67 -15.97 10.64 -10.69
C GLU A 67 -16.60 10.30 -9.33
N SER A 68 -16.09 9.25 -8.68
CA SER A 68 -16.61 8.79 -7.40
C SER A 68 -15.58 8.02 -6.58
N VAL A 69 -15.81 7.96 -5.28
CA VAL A 69 -15.04 7.14 -4.34
C VAL A 69 -16.03 6.22 -3.62
N LYS A 70 -15.69 4.93 -3.52
CA LYS A 70 -16.52 3.97 -2.77
C LYS A 70 -16.54 4.37 -1.29
N PRO A 71 -17.73 4.54 -0.68
CA PRO A 71 -17.81 4.79 0.76
C PRO A 71 -17.21 3.63 1.56
N VAL A 72 -16.41 3.96 2.57
CA VAL A 72 -15.86 3.01 3.54
C VAL A 72 -16.42 3.37 4.90
N GLU A 73 -16.95 2.39 5.61
CA GLU A 73 -17.51 2.61 6.94
C GLU A 73 -16.47 3.20 7.89
N GLY A 74 -16.85 4.21 8.66
CA GLY A 74 -15.95 4.93 9.57
C GLY A 74 -15.07 6.00 8.90
N PHE A 75 -15.01 6.06 7.57
CA PHE A 75 -14.24 7.06 6.84
C PHE A 75 -15.16 8.09 6.15
N LYS A 76 -14.75 9.37 6.22
CA LYS A 76 -15.31 10.44 5.41
C LYS A 76 -14.37 10.70 4.24
N HIS A 77 -14.89 11.13 3.09
CA HIS A 77 -14.10 11.52 1.94
C HIS A 77 -14.46 12.94 1.48
N HIS A 78 -13.47 13.69 1.05
CA HIS A 78 -13.61 15.05 0.54
C HIS A 78 -12.75 15.26 -0.70
N PHE A 79 -13.29 15.96 -1.70
CA PHE A 79 -12.55 16.38 -2.89
C PHE A 79 -11.98 17.79 -2.68
N LEU A 80 -10.66 17.93 -2.72
CA LEU A 80 -9.97 19.21 -2.70
C LEU A 80 -9.46 19.53 -4.11
N LYS A 81 -10.01 20.57 -4.75
CA LYS A 81 -9.45 21.09 -5.99
C LYS A 81 -8.30 22.05 -5.68
N ILE A 82 -7.06 21.62 -5.90
CA ILE A 82 -5.93 22.54 -5.98
C ILE A 82 -5.92 23.12 -7.40
N LYS A 83 -5.58 24.40 -7.58
CA LYS A 83 -5.35 25.04 -8.89
C LYS A 83 -4.34 24.30 -9.81
N LYS A 84 -3.76 23.17 -9.37
CA LYS A 84 -2.81 22.32 -10.08
C LYS A 84 -3.10 20.79 -9.99
N GLY A 85 -4.25 20.34 -9.49
CA GLY A 85 -4.62 18.92 -9.37
C GLY A 85 -5.69 18.69 -8.28
N THR A 86 -6.43 17.59 -8.35
CA THR A 86 -7.45 17.23 -7.33
C THR A 86 -6.81 16.32 -6.28
N LEU A 87 -6.92 16.66 -4.99
CA LEU A 87 -6.58 15.77 -3.88
C LEU A 87 -7.84 15.15 -3.29
N LEU A 88 -7.77 13.88 -2.93
CA LEU A 88 -8.78 13.23 -2.08
C LEU A 88 -8.31 13.29 -0.62
N LYS A 89 -9.15 13.81 0.30
CA LYS A 89 -8.85 13.98 1.73
C LYS A 89 -9.84 13.24 2.63
#